data_AF-A0A8S0UX91-F1
#
_entry.id   AF-A0A8S0UX91-F1
#
_cell.length_a   1.000
_cell.length_b   1.000
_cell.length_c   1.000
_cell.angle_alpha   90.00
_cell.angle_beta   90.00
_cell.angle_gamma   90.00
#
_symmetry.space_group_name_H-M   'P 1'
#
loop_
_entity.id
_entity.type
_entity.pdbx_description
1 polymer ?
#
loop_
_entity_poly.entity_id
_entity_poly.type
_entity_poly.pdbx_seq_one_letter_code
_entity_poly.pdbx_strand_id
1 'polypeptide(L)'
;MGSEEVSNRQIVLNDYIIGFLKESDMSLKTSLIKLKVPADSPNAILVKNYYLSCDPYMRSRMQKNEGSYIESFNPGTILLFIDICTMDLTPVDCYLYIVENGRLGIVQSLF
;
A
#
# COMPACT_ATOMS: atom_id res chain seq x y z
N MET A 1 17.95 -18.22 -16.23
CA MET A 1 16.49 -18.21 -15.99
C MET A 1 16.16 -16.81 -15.51
N GLY A 2 15.61 -15.97 -16.39
CA GLY A 2 15.39 -14.55 -16.10
C GLY A 2 14.38 -14.38 -14.98
N SER A 3 14.65 -13.52 -14.01
CA SER A 3 13.64 -13.07 -13.06
C SER A 3 12.61 -12.28 -13.86
N GLU A 4 11.38 -12.78 -13.95
CA GLU A 4 10.27 -12.02 -14.52
C GLU A 4 10.01 -10.81 -13.61
N GLU A 5 10.49 -9.65 -14.09
CA GLU A 5 10.15 -8.35 -13.53
C GLU A 5 8.86 -7.88 -14.19
N VAL A 6 7.87 -7.59 -13.36
CA VAL A 6 6.58 -7.10 -13.81
C VAL A 6 6.33 -5.69 -13.29
N SER A 7 5.53 -4.93 -14.03
CA SER A 7 5.06 -3.62 -13.58
C SER A 7 4.11 -3.75 -12.39
N ASN A 8 4.35 -2.96 -11.36
CA ASN A 8 3.59 -2.88 -10.12
C ASN A 8 3.12 -1.45 -9.90
N ARG A 9 1.82 -1.21 -10.04
CA ARG A 9 1.20 0.09 -9.76
C ARG A 9 0.92 0.19 -8.27
N GLN A 10 1.12 1.36 -7.68
CA GLN A 10 1.03 1.59 -6.24
C GLN A 10 0.40 2.95 -5.98
N ILE A 11 -0.52 3.03 -5.03
CA ILE A 11 -1.05 4.30 -4.52
C ILE A 11 -0.24 4.67 -3.28
N VAL A 12 0.30 5.88 -3.26
CA VAL A 12 1.13 6.39 -2.16
C VAL A 12 0.45 7.61 -1.56
N LEU A 13 0.40 7.69 -0.23
CA LEU A 13 -0.03 8.90 0.47
C LEU A 13 1.12 9.90 0.45
N ASN A 14 0.94 11.07 -0.15
CA ASN A 14 2.02 12.05 -0.30
C ASN A 14 2.38 12.69 1.05
N ASP A 15 1.38 13.16 1.79
CA ASP A 15 1.52 13.78 3.11
C ASP A 15 0.26 13.50 3.95
N TYR A 16 0.29 13.85 5.24
CA TYR A 16 -0.89 13.81 6.08
C TYR A 16 -1.97 14.77 5.57
N ILE A 17 -3.21 14.28 5.51
CA ILE A 17 -4.33 15.09 5.02
C ILE A 17 -4.84 16.05 6.10
N ILE A 18 -5.30 17.22 5.67
CA ILE A 18 -5.98 18.19 6.53
C ILE A 18 -7.41 18.37 6.00
N GLY A 19 -8.40 17.90 6.75
CA GLY A 19 -9.81 17.97 6.39
C GLY A 19 -10.31 16.80 5.54
N PHE A 20 -10.72 17.06 4.31
CA PHE A 20 -11.23 16.05 3.37
C PHE A 20 -10.13 15.53 2.46
N LEU A 21 -10.12 14.21 2.24
CA LEU A 21 -9.21 13.56 1.30
C LEU A 21 -9.50 14.04 -0.13
N LYS A 22 -8.45 14.42 -0.84
CA LYS A 22 -8.48 14.76 -2.26
C LYS A 22 -7.63 13.78 -3.05
N GLU A 23 -7.91 13.66 -4.34
CA GLU A 23 -7.09 12.87 -5.26
C GLU A 23 -5.62 13.33 -5.26
N SER A 24 -5.37 14.64 -5.15
CA SER A 24 -4.03 15.24 -5.09
C SER A 24 -3.19 14.83 -3.88
N ASP A 25 -3.83 14.34 -2.81
CA ASP A 25 -3.14 13.90 -1.60
C ASP A 25 -2.50 12.51 -1.81
N MET A 26 -2.86 11.83 -2.90
CA MET A 26 -2.33 10.55 -3.30
C MET A 26 -1.58 10.66 -4.63
N SER A 27 -0.64 9.75 -4.85
CA SER A 27 0.04 9.63 -6.15
C SER A 27 0.07 8.19 -6.61
N LEU A 28 -0.11 8.00 -7.92
CA LEU A 28 0.09 6.72 -8.57
C LEU A 28 1.56 6.57 -8.95
N LYS A 29 2.25 5.64 -8.30
CA LYS A 29 3.63 5.26 -8.62
C LYS A 29 3.63 3.93 -9.35
N THR A 30 4.45 3.82 -10.38
CA THR A 30 4.72 2.53 -11.04
C THR A 30 6.15 2.11 -10.73
N SER A 31 6.32 0.87 -10.28
CA SER A 31 7.62 0.26 -9.96
C SER A 31 7.74 -1.09 -10.64
N LEU A 32 8.95 -1.65 -10.69
CA LEU A 32 9.17 -3.02 -11.14
C LEU A 32 9.31 -3.92 -9.93
N ILE A 33 8.66 -5.09 -9.96
CA ILE A 33 8.75 -6.11 -8.92
C ILE A 33 9.16 -7.45 -9.52
N LYS A 34 10.06 -8.15 -8.83
CA LYS A 34 10.41 -9.54 -9.15
C LYS A 34 9.36 -10.46 -8.54
N LEU A 35 8.82 -11.40 -9.31
CA LEU A 35 7.84 -12.37 -8.81
C LEU A 35 8.49 -13.50 -7.98
N LYS A 36 9.28 -13.14 -6.99
CA LYS A 36 9.97 -14.08 -6.10
C LYS A 36 10.12 -13.48 -4.71
N VAL A 37 9.81 -14.28 -3.69
CA VAL A 37 10.02 -13.92 -2.30
C VAL A 37 11.52 -13.72 -2.02
N PRO A 38 11.94 -12.58 -1.45
CA PRO A 38 13.31 -12.34 -1.01
C PRO A 38 13.80 -13.41 -0.02
N ALA A 39 15.04 -13.87 -0.18
CA ALA A 39 15.60 -14.97 0.62
C ALA A 39 15.82 -14.60 2.10
N ASP A 40 15.93 -13.31 2.40
CA ASP A 40 16.03 -12.72 3.73
C ASP A 40 14.68 -12.65 4.47
N SER A 41 13.58 -13.04 3.81
CA SER A 41 12.22 -12.98 4.34
C SER A 41 11.54 -14.37 4.29
N PRO A 42 11.95 -15.32 5.15
CA PRO A 42 11.52 -16.73 5.07
C PRO A 42 10.01 -16.94 5.26
N ASN A 43 9.33 -16.01 5.95
CA ASN A 43 7.88 -16.05 6.18
C ASN A 43 7.13 -15.01 5.34
N ALA A 44 7.70 -14.57 4.22
CA ALA A 44 7.02 -13.65 3.32
C ALA A 44 6.21 -14.38 2.26
N ILE A 45 5.01 -13.86 1.99
CA ILE A 45 4.14 -14.32 0.91
C ILE A 45 4.02 -13.20 -0.11
N LEU A 46 4.27 -13.50 -1.38
CA LEU A 46 3.99 -12.60 -2.48
C LEU A 46 2.54 -12.79 -2.94
N VAL A 47 1.75 -11.73 -2.91
CA VAL A 47 0.33 -11.73 -3.29
C VAL A 47 0.09 -10.75 -4.43
N LYS A 48 -0.78 -11.14 -5.37
CA LYS A 48 -1.39 -10.23 -6.35
C LYS A 48 -2.75 -9.80 -5.81
N ASN A 49 -2.91 -8.51 -5.52
CA ASN A 49 -4.18 -7.95 -5.09
C ASN A 49 -5.10 -7.78 -6.31
N TYR A 50 -6.36 -8.19 -6.18
CA TYR A 50 -7.38 -8.01 -7.22
C TYR A 50 -8.42 -6.95 -6.86
N TYR A 51 -8.70 -6.81 -5.56
CA TYR A 51 -9.71 -5.91 -5.03
C TYR A 51 -9.21 -5.32 -3.72
N LEU A 52 -9.49 -4.04 -3.49
CA LEU A 52 -9.27 -3.39 -2.20
C LEU A 52 -10.63 -2.97 -1.62
N SER A 53 -10.73 -2.93 -0.29
CA SER A 53 -11.89 -2.31 0.37
C SER A 53 -11.72 -0.79 0.39
N CYS A 54 -12.80 -0.06 0.66
CA CYS A 54 -12.78 1.38 0.91
C CYS A 54 -13.48 1.60 2.26
N ASP A 55 -12.75 1.36 3.35
CA ASP A 55 -13.35 1.38 4.69
C ASP A 55 -13.28 2.78 5.32
N PRO A 56 -14.37 3.29 5.93
CA PRO A 56 -14.40 4.66 6.49
C PRO A 56 -13.31 4.95 7.53
N TYR A 57 -12.86 3.93 8.27
CA TYR A 57 -11.83 4.10 9.32
C TYR A 57 -10.48 4.56 8.76
N MET A 58 -10.23 4.31 7.47
CA MET A 58 -8.95 4.61 6.84
C MET A 58 -8.68 6.09 6.73
N ARG A 59 -9.73 6.89 6.57
CA ARG A 59 -9.62 8.34 6.49
C ARG A 59 -8.95 8.91 7.74
N SER A 60 -9.36 8.46 8.93
CA SER A 60 -8.76 8.91 10.19
C SER A 60 -7.29 8.54 10.28
N ARG A 61 -6.86 7.45 9.64
CA ARG A 61 -5.44 7.06 9.63
C ARG A 61 -4.59 7.85 8.64
N MET A 62 -5.18 8.55 7.67
CA MET A 62 -4.45 9.44 6.77
C MET A 62 -4.12 10.80 7.40
N GLN A 63 -4.73 11.10 8.54
CA GLN A 63 -4.46 12.31 9.33
C GLN A 63 -3.38 12.00 10.35
N LYS A 64 -2.61 13.02 10.76
CA LYS A 64 -1.65 12.88 11.86
C LYS A 64 -2.42 12.86 13.19
N ASN A 65 -2.84 11.68 13.61
CA ASN A 65 -3.52 11.50 14.89
C ASN A 65 -2.53 11.05 15.96
N GLU A 66 -2.33 11.89 16.96
CA GLU A 66 -1.52 11.59 18.15
C GLU A 66 -2.44 11.05 19.26
N GLY A 67 -2.08 9.93 19.89
CA GLY A 67 -2.85 9.32 20.99
C GLY A 67 -4.03 8.41 20.58
N SER A 68 -4.23 8.13 19.30
CA SER A 68 -5.18 7.11 18.84
C SER A 68 -4.67 5.70 19.19
N TYR A 69 -5.60 4.79 19.55
CA TYR A 69 -5.28 3.36 19.73
C TYR A 69 -4.77 2.70 18.43
N ILE A 70 -5.17 3.25 17.28
CA ILE A 70 -4.74 2.80 15.96
C ILE A 70 -3.77 3.84 15.39
N GLU A 71 -2.58 3.40 15.00
CA GLU A 71 -1.54 4.26 14.42
C GLU A 71 -1.96 4.85 13.06
N SER A 72 -1.50 6.07 12.82
CA SER A 72 -1.67 6.76 11.54
C SER A 72 -0.78 6.12 10.45
N PHE A 73 -1.17 6.24 9.19
CA PHE A 73 -0.33 5.83 8.08
C PHE A 73 0.91 6.71 7.99
N ASN A 74 2.03 6.13 7.63
CA ASN A 74 3.25 6.87 7.33
C ASN A 74 3.15 7.47 5.92
N PRO A 75 3.21 8.80 5.75
CA PRO A 75 3.32 9.38 4.43
C PRO A 75 4.55 8.87 3.68
N GLY A 76 4.46 8.83 2.34
CA GLY A 76 5.46 8.24 1.46
C GLY A 76 5.43 6.71 1.40
N THR A 77 4.57 6.04 2.17
CA THR A 77 4.39 4.58 2.11
C THR A 77 3.21 4.18 1.23
N ILE A 78 3.27 2.93 0.74
CA ILE A 78 2.24 2.36 -0.11
C ILE A 78 0.96 2.14 0.72
N LEU A 79 -0.15 2.66 0.23
CA LEU A 79 -1.46 2.49 0.82
C LEU A 79 -2.11 1.22 0.28
N LEU A 80 -2.27 0.22 1.15
CA LEU A 80 -2.67 -1.13 0.76
C LEU A 80 -4.17 -1.43 0.85
N PHE A 81 -4.96 -0.50 1.34
CA PHE A 81 -6.40 -0.73 1.52
C PHE A 81 -7.25 0.45 1.05
N ILE A 82 -6.69 1.41 0.31
CA ILE A 82 -7.47 2.50 -0.26
C ILE A 82 -7.63 2.25 -1.75
N ASP A 83 -8.78 1.72 -2.13
CA ASP A 83 -9.36 2.16 -3.40
C ASP A 83 -9.88 3.58 -3.19
N ILE A 84 -9.42 4.52 -4.02
CA ILE A 84 -9.99 5.85 -4.02
C ILE A 84 -11.46 5.67 -4.41
N CYS A 85 -12.38 5.91 -3.47
CA CYS A 85 -13.82 5.79 -3.69
C CYS A 85 -14.37 6.74 -4.80
N THR A 86 -13.52 7.40 -5.59
CA THR A 86 -13.90 8.12 -6.80
C THR A 86 -13.81 7.18 -8.01
N MET A 87 -14.91 6.50 -8.28
CA MET A 87 -15.42 6.11 -9.61
C MET A 87 -14.47 5.51 -10.67
N ASP A 88 -13.40 4.81 -10.32
CA ASP A 88 -12.69 3.97 -11.30
C ASP A 88 -12.39 2.59 -10.72
N LEU A 89 -13.32 1.65 -10.99
CA LEU A 89 -13.21 0.21 -10.78
C LEU A 89 -12.13 -0.43 -11.70
N THR A 90 -11.00 0.24 -11.89
CA THR A 90 -9.88 -0.36 -12.61
C THR A 90 -9.18 -1.34 -11.67
N PRO A 91 -8.93 -2.59 -12.10
CA PRO A 91 -8.15 -3.51 -11.28
C PRO A 91 -6.78 -2.89 -11.05
N VAL A 92 -6.48 -2.60 -9.78
CA VAL A 92 -5.16 -2.19 -9.36
C VAL A 92 -4.28 -3.43 -9.38
N ASP A 93 -3.47 -3.60 -10.44
CA ASP A 93 -2.45 -4.64 -10.50
C ASP A 93 -1.31 -4.30 -9.52
N CYS A 94 -1.60 -4.51 -8.23
CA CYS A 94 -0.70 -4.28 -7.12
C CYS A 94 -0.17 -5.63 -6.63
N TYR A 95 1.16 -5.78 -6.62
CA TYR A 95 1.85 -6.91 -5.99
C TYR A 95 2.45 -6.47 -4.66
N LEU A 96 2.35 -7.33 -3.64
CA LEU A 96 2.85 -7.07 -2.29
C LEU A 96 3.52 -8.29 -1.65
N TYR A 97 4.55 -8.05 -0.84
CA TYR A 97 5.05 -8.99 0.17
C TYR A 97 4.33 -8.80 1.52
N ILE A 98 3.68 -9.84 2.01
CA ILE A 98 3.16 -9.93 3.39
C ILE A 98 4.20 -10.68 4.22
N VAL A 99 4.82 -10.05 5.22
CA VAL A 99 5.75 -10.74 6.15
C VAL A 99 4.98 -11.19 7.39
N GLU A 100 5.02 -12.49 7.68
CA GLU A 100 4.32 -13.08 8.81
C GLU A 100 5.05 -12.84 10.14
N ASN A 101 4.44 -12.01 11.00
CA ASN A 101 4.63 -11.95 12.47
C ASN A 101 3.38 -11.34 13.15
N GLY A 102 2.17 -11.60 12.62
CA GLY A 102 0.90 -11.09 13.18
C GLY A 102 0.69 -9.57 13.12
N ARG A 103 1.68 -8.81 12.62
CA ARG A 103 1.53 -7.43 12.17
C ARG A 103 1.51 -7.43 10.66
N LEU A 104 0.56 -6.69 10.09
CA LEU A 104 0.49 -6.34 8.68
C LEU A 104 1.68 -5.40 8.37
N GLY A 105 2.88 -5.97 8.38
CA GLY A 105 4.12 -5.29 8.10
C GLY A 105 4.21 -5.08 6.62
N ILE A 106 3.93 -3.86 6.18
CA ILE A 106 4.38 -3.37 4.88
C ILE A 106 5.89 -3.59 4.89
N VAL A 107 6.41 -4.48 4.02
CA VAL A 107 7.82 -4.37 3.64
C VAL A 107 7.91 -3.02 2.98
N GLN A 108 8.34 -2.03 3.76
CA GLN A 108 8.91 -0.80 3.28
C GLN A 108 9.84 -1.24 2.16
N SER A 109 9.47 -0.91 0.92
CA SER A 109 10.31 -1.15 -0.23
C SER A 109 11.67 -0.58 0.16
N LEU A 110 12.64 -1.45 0.46
CA LEU A 110 14.03 -1.06 0.53
C LEU A 110 14.36 -0.57 -0.88
N PHE A 111 14.33 0.75 -1.03
CA PHE A 111 15.36 1.44 -1.77
C PHE A 111 16.42 1.84 -0.75
#